data_AF-A0A2A6M097-F1
#
_entry.id   AF-A0A2A6M097-F1
#
_cell.length_a   1.000
_cell.length_b   1.000
_cell.length_c   1.000
_cell.angle_alpha   90.00
_cell.angle_beta   90.00
_cell.angle_gamma   90.00
#
_symmetry.space_group_name_H-M   'P 1'
#
loop_
_entity.id
_entity.type
_entity.pdbx_description
1 polymer ?
#
loop_
_entity_poly.entity_id
_entity_poly.type
_entity_poly.pdbx_seq_one_letter_code
_entity_poly.pdbx_strand_id
1 'polypeptide(L)'
;MNDAFRSSVVAAAGLTLARELYDCVCDEALPGTDVENATFWADFASIVDDLTPRNRALLARRDELQAKLDAWYSEHGAPVDMEAYQNFLKEIGYLLPEG
;
A
#
# COMPACT_ATOMS: atom_id res chain seq x y z
N MET A 1 32.65 13.19 13.58
CA MET A 1 31.33 13.76 13.22
C MET A 1 31.14 13.46 11.74
N ASN A 2 30.39 12.47 11.27
CA ASN A 2 29.32 11.62 11.81
C ASN A 2 29.55 10.17 11.35
N ASP A 3 29.52 9.22 12.29
CA ASP A 3 29.40 7.78 12.02
C ASP A 3 27.98 7.27 12.38
N ALA A 4 27.02 8.20 12.48
CA ALA A 4 25.69 7.97 13.03
C ALA A 4 24.64 7.51 12.00
N PHE A 5 25.04 7.01 10.83
CA PHE A 5 24.10 6.60 9.77
C PHE A 5 24.33 5.19 9.22
N ARG A 6 24.88 4.28 10.05
CA ARG A 6 24.62 2.85 9.85
C ARG A 6 23.30 2.54 10.55
N SER A 7 22.18 2.71 9.84
CA SER A 7 20.88 2.30 10.36
C SER A 7 20.92 0.80 10.63
N SER A 8 21.03 0.43 11.90
CA SER A 8 21.00 -0.96 12.33
C SER A 8 19.55 -1.45 12.34
N VAL A 9 19.34 -2.75 12.09
CA VAL A 9 18.01 -3.36 12.11
C VAL A 9 17.75 -4.12 13.40
N VAL A 10 16.49 -4.24 13.79
CA VAL A 10 16.00 -5.02 14.92
C VAL A 10 14.98 -6.03 14.41
N ALA A 11 15.06 -7.28 14.90
CA ALA A 11 14.05 -8.29 14.65
C ALA A 11 13.01 -8.29 15.76
N ALA A 12 11.73 -8.12 15.42
CA ALA A 12 10.63 -8.18 16.37
C ALA A 12 9.38 -8.74 15.68
N ALA A 13 8.69 -9.69 16.32
CA ALA A 13 7.48 -10.33 15.79
C ALA A 13 7.59 -10.83 14.32
N GLY A 14 8.76 -11.32 13.92
CA GLY A 14 9.01 -11.77 12.54
C GLY A 14 9.31 -10.65 11.53
N LEU A 15 9.22 -9.38 11.92
CA LEU A 15 9.59 -8.21 11.11
C LEU A 15 11.06 -7.87 11.30
N THR A 16 11.66 -7.29 10.25
CA THR A 16 12.96 -6.61 10.31
C THR A 16 12.72 -5.11 10.23
N LEU A 17 12.96 -4.41 11.33
CA LEU A 17 12.62 -3.00 11.51
C LEU A 17 13.89 -2.15 11.56
N ALA A 18 13.83 -0.92 11.07
CA ALA A 18 14.87 0.06 11.35
C ALA A 18 14.89 0.34 12.85
N ARG A 19 16.07 0.33 13.47
CA ARG A 19 16.22 0.56 14.92
C ARG A 19 15.59 1.87 15.36
N GLU A 20 15.82 2.94 14.61
CA GLU A 20 15.28 4.28 14.90
C GLU A 20 13.74 4.27 15.01
N LEU A 21 13.06 3.52 14.14
CA LEU A 21 11.60 3.36 14.21
C LEU A 21 11.19 2.52 15.42
N TYR A 22 11.90 1.42 15.69
CA TYR A 22 11.59 0.56 16.83
C TYR A 22 11.71 1.32 18.15
N ASP A 23 12.82 2.03 18.34
CA ASP A 23 13.12 2.78 19.55
C ASP A 23 12.13 3.95 19.71
N CYS A 24 11.84 4.70 18.64
CA CYS A 24 10.85 5.79 18.68
C CYS A 24 9.47 5.29 19.12
N VAL A 25 9.00 4.15 18.58
CA VAL A 25 7.71 3.59 18.98
C VAL A 25 7.73 3.15 20.45
N CYS A 26 8.76 2.42 20.87
CA CYS A 26 8.84 1.86 22.21
C CYS A 26 9.04 2.92 23.30
N ASP A 27 9.86 3.93 23.03
CA ASP A 27 10.35 4.87 24.05
C ASP A 27 9.61 6.21 24.01
N GLU A 28 8.96 6.56 22.89
CA GLU A 28 8.26 7.84 22.73
C GLU A 28 6.77 7.69 22.46
N ALA A 29 6.34 6.76 21.59
CA ALA A 29 4.94 6.69 21.14
C ALA A 29 4.02 5.86 22.05
N LEU A 30 4.50 4.72 22.54
CA LEU A 30 3.72 3.79 23.37
C LEU A 30 3.58 4.18 24.85
N PRO A 31 4.55 4.84 25.51
CA PRO A 31 4.40 5.23 26.90
C PRO A 31 3.13 6.07 27.14
N GLY A 32 2.28 5.64 28.08
CA GLY A 32 1.02 6.30 28.41
C GLY A 32 -0.21 5.83 27.62
N THR A 33 -0.06 4.83 26.75
CA THR A 33 -1.17 4.24 25.97
C THR A 33 -1.78 2.96 26.56
N ASP A 34 -1.20 2.45 27.65
CA ASP A 34 -1.51 1.12 28.24
C ASP A 34 -1.29 -0.08 27.29
N VAL A 35 -0.61 0.11 26.16
CA VAL A 35 -0.24 -0.95 25.22
C VAL A 35 1.18 -1.42 25.49
N GLU A 36 1.37 -2.73 25.64
CA GLU A 36 2.70 -3.34 25.77
C GLU A 36 3.44 -3.40 24.41
N ASN A 37 4.74 -3.10 24.42
CA ASN A 37 5.59 -3.13 23.21
C ASN A 37 5.49 -4.46 22.45
N ALA A 38 5.50 -5.60 23.15
CA ALA A 38 5.42 -6.91 22.54
C ALA A 38 4.08 -7.16 21.82
N THR A 39 2.97 -6.76 22.46
CA THR A 39 1.62 -6.86 21.91
C THR A 39 1.49 -5.96 20.68
N PHE A 40 1.95 -4.71 20.76
CA PHE A 40 1.94 -3.79 19.62
C PHE A 40 2.64 -4.40 18.38
N TRP A 41 3.86 -4.90 18.53
CA TRP A 41 4.62 -5.43 17.40
C TRP A 41 4.04 -6.73 16.85
N ALA A 42 3.47 -7.59 17.71
CA ALA A 42 2.77 -8.79 17.29
C ALA A 42 1.52 -8.47 16.45
N ASP A 43 0.68 -7.56 16.94
CA ASP A 43 -0.55 -7.15 16.25
C ASP A 43 -0.23 -6.39 14.95
N PHE A 44 0.77 -5.52 14.97
CA PHE A 44 1.24 -4.83 13.77
C PHE A 44 1.74 -5.81 12.70
N ALA A 45 2.53 -6.82 13.09
CA ALA A 45 2.99 -7.85 12.16
C ALA A 45 1.82 -8.62 11.54
N SER A 46 0.82 -9.01 12.35
CA SER A 46 -0.39 -9.67 11.84
C SER A 46 -1.13 -8.81 10.82
N ILE A 47 -1.29 -7.50 11.09
CA ILE A 47 -1.93 -6.57 10.15
C ILE A 47 -1.14 -6.47 8.85
N VAL A 48 0.20 -6.39 8.93
CA VAL A 48 1.07 -6.35 7.76
C VAL A 48 0.90 -7.62 6.93
N ASP A 49 0.92 -8.79 7.56
CA ASP A 49 0.76 -10.08 6.88
C ASP A 49 -0.61 -10.22 6.21
N ASP A 50 -1.68 -9.83 6.89
CA ASP A 50 -3.04 -9.92 6.37
C ASP A 50 -3.30 -8.94 5.20
N LEU A 51 -2.80 -7.71 5.31
CA LEU A 51 -3.14 -6.63 4.38
C LEU A 51 -2.14 -6.45 3.25
N THR A 52 -0.91 -6.92 3.37
CA THR A 52 0.10 -6.83 2.30
C THR A 52 -0.35 -7.50 1.00
N PRO A 53 -0.88 -8.74 1.00
CA PRO A 53 -1.35 -9.39 -0.22
C PRO A 53 -2.48 -8.59 -0.90
N ARG A 54 -3.42 -8.06 -0.11
CA ARG A 54 -4.52 -7.23 -0.61
C ARG A 54 -4.01 -5.91 -1.20
N ASN A 55 -3.07 -5.25 -0.54
CA ASN A 55 -2.47 -4.00 -1.04
C ASN A 55 -1.77 -4.24 -2.38
N ARG A 56 -0.97 -5.32 -2.50
CA ARG A 56 -0.33 -5.71 -3.77
C ARG A 56 -1.35 -5.99 -4.87
N ALA A 57 -2.46 -6.67 -4.55
CA ALA A 57 -3.52 -6.92 -5.50
C ALA A 57 -4.20 -5.63 -5.99
N LEU A 58 -4.37 -4.63 -5.11
CA LEU A 58 -4.92 -3.32 -5.50
C LEU A 58 -3.96 -2.55 -6.41
N LEU A 59 -2.65 -2.63 -6.17
CA LEU A 59 -1.64 -2.04 -7.06
C LEU A 59 -1.65 -2.72 -8.43
N ALA A 60 -1.66 -4.06 -8.47
CA ALA A 60 -1.76 -4.81 -9.72
C ALA A 60 -3.04 -4.45 -10.48
N ARG A 61 -4.17 -4.28 -9.77
CA ARG A 61 -5.43 -3.86 -10.38
C ARG A 61 -5.34 -2.46 -11.02
N ARG A 62 -4.58 -1.54 -10.42
CA ARG A 62 -4.30 -0.23 -11.01
C ARG A 62 -3.49 -0.36 -12.29
N ASP A 63 -2.46 -1.21 -12.29
CA ASP A 63 -1.61 -1.45 -13.47
C ASP A 63 -2.41 -2.07 -14.62
N GLU A 64 -3.28 -3.04 -14.32
CA GLU A 64 -4.19 -3.64 -15.31
C GLU A 64 -5.15 -2.62 -15.94
N LEU A 65 -5.73 -1.74 -15.11
CA LEU A 65 -6.62 -0.68 -15.59
C LEU A 65 -5.86 0.30 -16.49
N GLN A 66 -4.66 0.70 -16.09
CA GLN A 66 -3.82 1.59 -16.88
C GLN A 66 -3.44 0.97 -18.23
N ALA A 67 -3.02 -0.30 -18.24
CA ALA A 67 -2.67 -1.01 -19.48
C ALA A 67 -3.85 -1.08 -20.46
N LYS A 68 -5.08 -1.27 -19.96
CA LYS A 68 -6.30 -1.24 -20.78
C LYS A 68 -6.57 0.15 -21.36
N LEU A 69 -6.40 1.21 -20.55
CA LEU A 69 -6.52 2.59 -21.03
C LEU A 69 -5.48 2.89 -22.12
N ASP A 70 -4.22 2.51 -21.88
CA ASP A 70 -3.13 2.73 -22.83
C ASP A 70 -3.40 2.01 -24.16
N ALA A 71 -3.88 0.76 -24.12
CA ALA A 71 -4.29 0.03 -25.30
C ALA A 71 -5.43 0.74 -26.06
N TRP A 72 -6.46 1.20 -25.34
CA TRP A 72 -7.55 1.96 -25.93
C TRP A 72 -7.05 3.20 -26.66
N TYR A 73 -6.22 4.02 -26.00
CA TYR A 73 -5.67 5.24 -26.60
C TYR A 73 -4.73 4.95 -27.77
N SER A 74 -3.96 3.85 -27.73
CA SER A 74 -3.09 3.45 -28.83
C SER A 74 -3.88 3.04 -30.08
N GLU A 75 -5.03 2.39 -29.90
CA GLU A 75 -5.86 1.89 -31.01
C GLU A 75 -6.84 2.94 -31.54
N HIS A 76 -7.36 3.80 -30.68
CA HIS A 76 -8.48 4.71 -30.99
C HIS A 76 -8.08 6.20 -30.98
N GLY A 77 -6.92 6.55 -30.42
CA GLY A 77 -6.53 7.94 -30.18
C GLY A 77 -7.39 8.61 -29.10
N ALA A 78 -7.50 9.94 -29.17
CA ALA A 78 -8.33 10.69 -28.23
C ALA A 78 -9.83 10.36 -28.44
N PRO A 79 -10.62 10.13 -27.36
CA PRO A 79 -12.04 9.85 -27.48
C PRO A 79 -12.79 10.98 -28.17
N VAL A 80 -13.34 10.67 -29.35
CA VAL A 80 -14.30 11.54 -30.06
C VAL A 80 -15.75 11.15 -29.76
N ASP A 81 -15.98 9.87 -29.44
CA ASP A 81 -17.24 9.33 -28.97
C ASP A 81 -17.16 9.03 -27.46
N MET A 82 -17.82 9.89 -26.68
CA MET A 82 -17.83 9.78 -25.23
C MET A 82 -18.72 8.66 -24.71
N GLU A 83 -19.74 8.24 -25.46
CA GLU A 83 -20.61 7.14 -25.05
C GLU A 83 -19.86 5.81 -25.15
N ALA A 84 -19.17 5.59 -26.27
CA ALA A 84 -18.30 4.43 -26.45
C ALA A 84 -17.21 4.36 -25.38
N TYR A 85 -16.57 5.51 -25.07
CA TYR A 85 -15.53 5.55 -24.04
C TYR A 85 -16.09 5.28 -22.63
N GLN A 86 -17.24 5.84 -22.27
CA GLN A 86 -17.86 5.53 -20.98
C GLN A 86 -18.26 4.06 -20.85
N ASN A 87 -18.77 3.45 -21.92
CA ASN A 87 -19.10 2.03 -21.94
C ASN A 87 -17.85 1.16 -21.74
N PHE A 88 -16.75 1.49 -22.41
CA PHE A 88 -15.46 0.85 -22.19
C PHE A 88 -14.98 0.98 -20.74
N LEU A 89 -15.04 2.18 -20.16
CA LEU A 89 -14.63 2.40 -18.77
C LEU A 89 -15.48 1.57 -17.78
N LYS A 90 -16.77 1.38 -18.05
CA LYS A 90 -17.64 0.49 -17.27
C LYS A 90 -17.25 -0.98 -17.46
N GLU A 91 -17.01 -1.41 -18.70
CA GLU A 91 -16.62 -2.78 -19.05
C GLU A 91 -15.33 -3.20 -18.35
N ILE A 92 -14.30 -2.34 -18.33
CA ILE A 92 -13.05 -2.65 -17.65
C ILE A 92 -13.14 -2.53 -16.14
N GLY A 93 -14.29 -2.12 -15.59
CA GLY A 93 -14.52 -1.92 -14.16
C GLY A 93 -13.80 -0.69 -13.59
N TYR A 94 -13.56 0.34 -14.42
CA TYR A 94 -13.03 1.64 -14.00
C TYR A 94 -14.16 2.54 -13.48
N LEU A 95 -15.28 2.59 -14.21
CA LEU A 95 -16.52 3.21 -13.74
C LEU A 95 -17.44 2.14 -13.14
N LEU A 96 -17.83 2.33 -11.89
CA LEU A 96 -18.79 1.47 -11.18
C LEU A 96 -20.16 2.15 -11.13
N PRO A 97 -21.25 1.39 -10.94
CA PRO A 97 -22.57 1.97 -10.64
C PRO A 97 -22.52 2.87 -9.42
N GLU A 98 -23.35 3.91 -9.39
CA GLU A 98 -23.57 4.69 -8.17
C GLU A 98 -24.19 3.80 -7.08
N GLY A 99 -23.76 3.98 -5.83
CA GLY A 99 -24.13 3.18 -4.67
C GLY A 99 -24.89 3.98 -3.62
#